data_AF-A0A0C9XJR5-F1
#
_entry.id   AF-A0A0C9XJR5-F1
#
_cell.length_a   1.000
_cell.length_b   1.000
_cell.length_c   1.000
_cell.angle_alpha   90.00
_cell.angle_beta   90.00
_cell.angle_gamma   90.00
#
_symmetry.space_group_name_H-M   'P 1'
#
loop_
_entity.id
_entity.type
_entity.pdbx_description
1 polymer ?
#
loop_
_entity_poly.entity_id
_entity_poly.type
_entity_poly.pdbx_seq_one_letter_code
_entity_poly.pdbx_strand_id
1 'polypeptide(L)' 'SNTTCIVPLKKEMQQQAVVYTHDLGVQLAWYIHIYCPTCKTSYHNNYSVCDGIRTYYTGIPTYLQVGEYQFVDHKVAKMW' A
#
# COMPACT_ATOMS: atom_id res chain seq x y z
N SER A 1 -16.85 -4.09 20.21
CA SER A 1 -15.83 -3.35 21.00
C SER A 1 -14.75 -2.92 20.03
N ASN A 2 -14.51 -1.62 19.87
CA ASN A 2 -13.45 -1.10 18.99
C ASN A 2 -12.18 -0.93 19.84
N THR A 3 -11.32 -1.95 19.85
CA THR A 3 -10.07 -1.93 20.60
C THR A 3 -9.01 -1.23 19.74
N THR A 4 -8.60 -0.02 20.12
CA THR A 4 -7.47 0.67 19.48
C THR A 4 -6.16 -0.12 19.71
N CYS A 5 -5.50 -0.60 18.64
CA CYS A 5 -4.17 -1.24 18.69
C CYS A 5 -3.14 -0.17 19.10
N ILE A 6 -2.81 -0.10 20.40
CA ILE A 6 -1.78 0.80 20.97
C ILE A 6 -0.35 0.26 20.82
N VAL A 7 -0.19 -0.90 20.18
CA VAL A 7 1.12 -1.49 19.91
C VAL A 7 1.74 -0.79 18.71
N PRO A 8 3.01 -0.33 18.79
CA PRO A 8 3.70 0.25 17.63
C PRO A 8 3.70 -0.74 16.46
N LEU A 9 3.18 -0.28 15.32
CA LEU A 9 3.23 -1.05 14.09
C LEU A 9 4.68 -1.27 13.70
N LYS A 10 5.05 -2.53 13.50
CA LYS A 10 6.40 -2.87 13.06
C LYS A 10 6.40 -3.00 11.55
N LYS A 11 7.46 -2.45 10.95
CA LYS A 11 7.79 -2.72 9.56
C LYS A 11 7.98 -4.22 9.38
N GLU A 12 7.16 -4.80 8.51
CA GLU A 12 7.19 -6.22 8.21
C GLU A 12 8.11 -6.48 7.02
N MET A 13 7.96 -5.69 5.95
CA MET A 13 8.78 -5.83 4.74
C MET A 13 9.16 -4.46 4.16
N GLN A 14 10.30 -4.43 3.46
CA GLN A 14 10.62 -3.38 2.50
C GLN A 14 11.22 -3.98 1.24
N GLN A 15 10.76 -3.52 0.10
CA GLN A 15 11.23 -3.96 -1.21
C GLN A 15 11.38 -2.77 -2.16
N GLN A 16 12.36 -2.82 -3.06
CA GLN A 16 12.48 -1.82 -4.11
C GLN A 16 11.28 -1.88 -5.04
N ALA A 17 10.78 -0.72 -5.42
CA ALA A 17 9.59 -0.56 -6.24
C ALA A 17 9.83 0.46 -7.35
N VAL A 18 8.99 0.38 -8.37
CA VAL A 18 8.94 1.35 -9.48
C VAL A 18 7.60 2.05 -9.45
N VAL A 19 7.61 3.38 -9.59
CA VAL A 19 6.40 4.21 -9.66
C VAL A 19 6.39 4.98 -10.99
N TYR A 20 5.34 4.81 -11.78
CA TYR A 20 5.09 5.60 -12.97
C TYR A 20 4.31 6.86 -12.57
N THR A 21 4.98 8.01 -12.57
CA THR A 21 4.39 9.30 -12.16
C THR A 21 4.01 10.15 -13.37
N HIS A 22 3.01 11.02 -13.20
CA HIS A 22 2.55 11.90 -14.28
C HIS A 22 3.61 12.94 -14.68
N ASP A 23 4.17 13.66 -13.70
CA ASP A 23 5.00 14.85 -13.96
C ASP A 23 6.49 14.53 -14.09
N LEU A 24 6.96 13.43 -13.50
CA LEU A 24 8.39 13.10 -13.40
C LEU A 24 8.75 11.79 -14.11
N GLY A 25 7.80 11.15 -14.79
CA GLY A 25 8.00 9.85 -15.43
C GLY A 25 8.26 8.73 -14.42
N VAL A 26 9.16 7.79 -14.77
CA VAL A 26 9.46 6.61 -13.95
C VAL A 26 10.36 6.98 -12.76
N GLN A 27 9.94 6.59 -11.56
CA GLN A 27 10.65 6.88 -10.31
C GLN A 27 10.96 5.58 -9.55
N LEU A 28 12.15 5.52 -8.94
CA LEU A 28 12.50 4.48 -7.99
C LEU A 28 11.86 4.79 -6.64
N ALA A 29 11.30 3.78 -5.99
CA ALA A 29 10.63 3.91 -4.70
C ALA A 29 10.91 2.70 -3.81
N TRP A 30 10.35 2.75 -2.61
CA TRP A 30 10.33 1.64 -1.67
C TRP A 30 8.88 1.28 -1.34
N TYR A 31 8.53 0.03 -1.56
CA TYR A 31 7.29 -0.55 -1.07
C TYR A 31 7.51 -1.04 0.36
N ILE A 32 6.65 -0.60 1.27
CA ILE A 32 6.68 -0.95 2.69
C ILE A 32 5.28 -1.39 3.09
N HIS A 33 5.19 -2.48 3.85
CA HIS A 33 3.99 -2.82 4.60
C HIS A 33 4.34 -3.12 6.05
N ILE A 34 3.37 -2.89 6.93
CA ILE A 34 3.51 -2.97 8.38
C ILE A 34 2.48 -3.94 8.95
N TYR A 35 2.79 -4.58 10.07
CA TYR A 35 1.92 -5.59 10.68
C TYR A 35 1.55 -5.19 12.12
N CYS A 36 0.25 -5.24 12.46
CA CYS A 36 -0.22 -5.22 13.87
C CYS A 36 -0.41 -6.67 14.33
N PRO A 37 0.40 -7.19 15.26
CA PRO A 37 0.22 -8.55 15.79
C PRO A 37 -1.06 -8.70 16.63
N THR A 38 -1.62 -7.61 17.15
CA THR A 38 -2.87 -7.62 17.92
C THR A 38 -4.10 -7.75 17.01
N CYS A 39 -4.14 -6.99 15.91
CA CYS A 39 -5.22 -7.04 14.93
C CYS A 39 -5.05 -8.18 13.92
N LYS A 40 -3.86 -8.81 13.88
CA LYS A 40 -3.47 -9.79 12.85
C LYS A 40 -3.69 -9.26 11.43
N THR A 41 -3.34 -7.99 11.24
CA THR A 41 -3.57 -7.26 10.00
C THR A 41 -2.25 -6.74 9.46
N SER A 42 -1.94 -7.06 8.20
CA SER A 42 -0.90 -6.40 7.41
C SER A 42 -1.51 -5.21 6.70
N TYR A 43 -0.94 -4.02 6.91
CA TYR A 43 -1.35 -2.78 6.29
C TYR A 43 -0.39 -2.44 5.16
N HIS A 44 -0.93 -2.45 3.96
CA HIS A 44 -0.25 -2.05 2.73
C HIS A 44 -0.69 -0.63 2.36
N ASN A 45 -0.07 -0.06 1.34
CA ASN A 45 -0.35 1.32 0.90
C ASN A 45 -1.82 1.53 0.48
N ASN A 46 -2.44 0.53 -0.15
CA ASN A 46 -3.75 0.67 -0.80
C ASN A 46 -4.84 -0.23 -0.19
N TYR A 47 -4.43 -1.20 0.64
CA TYR A 47 -5.31 -2.20 1.21
C TYR A 47 -4.72 -2.71 2.53
N SER A 48 -5.56 -3.35 3.32
CA SER A 48 -5.12 -4.20 4.42
C SER A 48 -5.44 -5.67 4.12
N VAL A 49 -4.71 -6.57 4.76
CA VAL A 49 -4.96 -8.01 4.73
C VAL A 49 -5.16 -8.49 6.16
N CYS A 50 -6.33 -9.03 6.46
CA CYS A 50 -6.64 -9.66 7.75
C CYS A 50 -7.23 -11.04 7.46
N ASP A 51 -6.66 -12.09 8.05
CA ASP A 51 -7.08 -13.48 7.82
C ASP A 51 -7.20 -13.86 6.32
N GLY A 52 -6.26 -13.38 5.50
CA GLY A 52 -6.23 -13.61 4.05
C GLY A 52 -7.24 -12.78 3.24
N ILE A 53 -8.13 -12.03 3.90
CA ILE A 53 -9.11 -11.15 3.26
C ILE A 53 -8.45 -9.80 2.98
N ARG A 54 -8.43 -9.41 1.70
CA ARG A 54 -7.96 -8.10 1.27
C ARG A 54 -9.11 -7.08 1.31
N THR A 55 -8.91 -6.00 2.05
CA THR A 55 -9.85 -4.88 2.13
C THR A 55 -9.18 -3.61 1.61
N TYR A 56 -9.73 -3.02 0.55
CA TYR A 56 -9.23 -1.75 0.01
C TYR A 56 -9.70 -0.58 0.87
N TYR A 57 -8.82 0.41 1.06
CA TYR A 57 -9.20 1.65 1.74
C TYR A 57 -10.20 2.44 0.87
N THR A 58 -10.99 3.28 1.52
CA THR A 58 -11.95 4.13 0.81
C THR A 58 -11.24 5.20 -0.02
N GLY A 59 -11.87 5.60 -1.13
CA GLY A 59 -11.33 6.58 -2.07
C GLY A 59 -10.39 5.98 -3.12
N ILE A 60 -9.88 6.84 -4.00
CA ILE A 60 -8.89 6.45 -5.01
C ILE A 60 -7.51 6.84 -4.47
N PRO A 61 -6.59 5.88 -4.29
CA PRO A 61 -5.26 6.18 -3.79
C PRO A 61 -4.41 6.92 -4.84
N THR A 62 -3.45 7.71 -4.39
CA THR A 62 -2.53 8.44 -5.28
C THR A 62 -1.78 7.50 -6.22
N TYR A 63 -1.28 6.38 -5.69
CA TYR A 63 -0.54 5.37 -6.45
C TYR A 63 -1.30 4.05 -6.42
N LEU A 64 -1.67 3.52 -7.58
CA LEU A 64 -2.32 2.24 -7.77
C LEU A 64 -1.26 1.16 -7.98
N GLN A 65 -1.36 0.03 -7.27
CA GLN A 65 -0.50 -1.12 -7.53
C GLN A 65 -0.99 -1.85 -8.78
N VAL A 66 -0.12 -1.99 -9.78
CA VAL A 66 -0.43 -2.64 -11.07
C VAL A 66 0.35 -3.94 -11.29
N GLY A 67 1.35 -4.20 -10.44
CA GLY A 67 2.15 -5.42 -10.46
C GLY A 67 2.89 -5.61 -9.14
N GLU A 68 3.70 -6.67 -9.06
CA GLU A 68 4.56 -6.88 -7.90
C GLU A 68 5.59 -5.74 -7.81
N TYR A 69 5.53 -4.96 -6.73
CA TYR A 69 6.35 -3.75 -6.52
C TYR A 69 6.29 -2.71 -7.66
N GLN A 70 5.20 -2.68 -8.43
CA GLN A 70 4.98 -1.74 -9.52
C GLN A 70 3.72 -0.92 -9.26
N PHE A 71 3.86 0.40 -9.34
CA PHE A 71 2.80 1.35 -9.03
C PHE A 71 2.67 2.42 -10.10
N VAL A 72 1.46 2.96 -10.27
CA VAL A 72 1.18 4.05 -11.21
C VAL A 72 0.41 5.15 -10.49
N ASP A 73 0.75 6.42 -10.75
CA ASP A 73 -0.09 7.53 -10.33
C ASP A 73 -1.48 7.37 -10.96
N HIS A 74 -2.53 7.45 -10.15
CA HIS A 74 -3.91 7.34 -10.63
C HIS A 74 -4.22 8.36 -11.74
N LYS A 75 -3.52 9.50 -11.82
CA LYS A 75 -3.63 10.46 -12.93
C LYS A 75 -3.18 9.85 -14.25
N VAL A 76 -2.05 9.12 -14.25
CA VAL A 76 -1.54 8.43 -15.44
C VAL A 76 -2.51 7.34 -15.87
N ALA A 77 -3.05 6.56 -14.91
CA ALA A 77 -4.03 5.53 -15.21
C ALA A 77 -5.34 6.07 -15.82
N LYS A 78 -5.73 7.30 -15.46
CA LYS A 78 -6.92 7.98 -16.01
C LYS A 78 -6.73 8.54 -17.43
N MET A 79 -5.51 8.57 -17.94
CA MET A 79 -5.21 9.06 -19.29
C MET A 79 -5.28 7.96 -20.35
N TRP A 80 -5.41 6.70 -19.94
CA TRP A 80 -5.60 5.54 -20.81
C TRP A 80 -7.09 5.36 -21.11
#